data_AF-A0A958I6K2-F1
#
_entry.id   AF-A0A958I6K2-F1
#
_cell.length_a   1.000
_cell.length_b   1.000
_cell.length_c   1.000
_cell.angle_alpha   90.00
_cell.angle_beta   90.00
_cell.angle_gamma   90.00
#
_symmetry.space_group_name_H-M   'P 1'
#
loop_
_entity.id
_entity.type
_entity.pdbx_description
1 polymer ?
#
loop_
_entity_poly.entity_id
_entity_poly.type
_entity_poly.pdbx_seq_one_letter_code
_entity_poly.pdbx_strand_id
1 'polypeptide(L)'
;DADKNKIHTYDMRHKVDKMLIDDLNAFVDARETIGHVYGLQAYADVMSHYAAGERYLNRVWSASADGYIDEVNEYIAKAADQFRQTQDLLNSLHQAK
;
A
#
# COMPACT_ATOMS: atom_id res chain seq x y z
N ASP A 1 24.08 9.62 7.32
CA ASP A 1 23.03 10.25 6.50
C ASP A 1 23.26 10.14 4.98
N ALA A 2 23.98 9.12 4.49
CA ALA A 2 24.41 9.03 3.08
C ALA A 2 23.62 8.02 2.21
N ASP A 3 22.71 7.24 2.79
CA ASP A 3 22.00 6.17 2.07
C ASP A 3 20.61 6.56 1.53
N LYS A 4 20.11 7.76 1.85
CA LYS A 4 18.81 8.24 1.33
C LYS A 4 18.79 8.51 -0.18
N ASN A 5 19.93 8.44 -0.87
CA ASN A 5 20.11 8.84 -2.27
C ASN A 5 20.41 7.70 -3.26
N LYS A 6 20.19 6.42 -2.92
CA LYS A 6 20.47 5.30 -3.86
C LYS A 6 19.26 4.47 -4.28
N ILE A 7 18.08 5.09 -4.29
CA ILE A 7 17.00 4.54 -5.12
C ILE A 7 16.86 5.48 -6.30
N HIS A 8 17.42 5.06 -7.45
CA HIS A 8 17.10 5.75 -8.70
C HIS A 8 15.59 5.55 -8.89
N THR A 9 14.83 6.63 -8.86
CA THR A 9 13.36 6.62 -8.94
C THR A 9 12.84 5.95 -10.22
N TYR A 10 13.71 5.82 -11.23
CA TYR A 10 13.50 5.02 -12.44
C TYR A 10 13.35 3.51 -12.19
N ASP A 11 13.93 2.99 -11.11
CA ASP A 11 13.87 1.57 -10.75
C ASP A 11 12.73 1.25 -9.77
N MET A 12 11.90 2.23 -9.43
CA MET A 12 10.84 2.05 -8.43
C MET A 12 9.81 1.02 -8.87
N ARG A 13 9.43 0.97 -10.16
CA ARG A 13 8.52 -0.09 -10.66
C ARG A 13 9.03 -1.50 -10.37
N HIS A 14 10.32 -1.76 -10.60
CA HIS A 14 10.93 -3.07 -10.34
C HIS A 14 10.97 -3.41 -8.86
N LYS A 15 11.13 -2.41 -8.00
CA LYS A 15 11.07 -2.59 -6.54
C LYS A 15 9.65 -2.87 -6.08
N VAL A 16 8.66 -2.16 -6.60
CA VAL A 16 7.25 -2.42 -6.33
C VAL A 16 6.91 -3.86 -6.71
N ASP A 17 7.28 -4.28 -7.93
CA ASP A 17 7.01 -5.63 -8.42
C ASP A 17 7.68 -6.69 -7.53
N LYS A 18 8.95 -6.49 -7.15
CA LYS A 18 9.71 -7.46 -6.37
C LYS A 18 9.35 -7.51 -4.88
N MET A 19 9.01 -6.38 -4.28
CA MET A 19 8.90 -6.26 -2.82
C MET A 19 7.47 -6.29 -2.32
N LEU A 20 6.49 -5.94 -3.15
CA LEU A 20 5.12 -5.70 -2.66
C LEU A 20 4.09 -6.66 -3.22
N ILE A 21 4.30 -7.24 -4.41
CA ILE A 21 3.29 -8.10 -5.06
C ILE A 21 2.86 -9.27 -4.15
N ASP A 22 3.81 -9.95 -3.53
CA ASP A 22 3.50 -11.12 -2.68
C ASP A 22 2.69 -10.71 -1.44
N ASP A 23 3.07 -9.60 -0.79
CA ASP A 23 2.38 -9.09 0.40
C ASP A 23 0.97 -8.58 0.07
N LEU A 24 0.80 -7.88 -1.07
CA LEU A 24 -0.50 -7.41 -1.53
C LEU A 24 -1.43 -8.59 -1.85
N ASN A 25 -0.93 -9.60 -2.55
CA ASN A 25 -1.69 -10.81 -2.85
C ASN A 25 -2.10 -11.55 -1.57
N ALA A 26 -1.17 -11.71 -0.61
CA ALA A 26 -1.46 -12.35 0.66
C ALA A 26 -2.55 -11.60 1.45
N PHE A 27 -2.52 -10.26 1.45
CA PHE A 27 -3.58 -9.46 2.08
C PHE A 27 -4.92 -9.64 1.35
N VAL A 28 -4.92 -9.56 0.03
CA VAL A 28 -6.13 -9.73 -0.79
C VAL A 28 -6.74 -11.11 -0.54
N ASP A 29 -5.97 -12.18 -0.48
CA ASP A 29 -6.47 -13.53 -0.20
C ASP A 29 -7.09 -13.64 1.20
N ALA A 30 -6.52 -12.95 2.20
CA ALA A 30 -7.01 -12.99 3.57
C ALA A 30 -8.17 -12.03 3.86
N ARG A 31 -8.43 -11.02 3.02
CA ARG A 31 -9.30 -9.88 3.33
C ARG A 31 -10.74 -10.25 3.74
N GLU A 32 -11.27 -11.35 3.20
CA GLU A 32 -12.65 -11.78 3.50
C GLU A 32 -12.84 -12.16 4.96
N THR A 33 -11.76 -12.56 5.64
CA THR A 33 -11.76 -12.86 7.08
C THR A 33 -12.18 -11.64 7.91
N ILE A 34 -11.87 -10.42 7.46
CA ILE A 34 -12.25 -9.18 8.16
C ILE A 34 -13.77 -9.08 8.20
N GLY A 35 -14.44 -9.30 7.06
CA GLY A 35 -15.89 -9.26 6.96
C GLY A 35 -16.57 -10.35 7.80
N HIS A 36 -16.00 -11.56 7.81
CA HIS A 36 -16.53 -12.68 8.59
C HIS A 36 -16.38 -12.50 10.11
N VAL A 37 -15.26 -11.91 10.56
CA VAL A 37 -14.95 -11.78 12.00
C VAL A 37 -15.45 -10.47 12.60
N TYR A 38 -15.34 -9.37 11.86
CA TYR A 38 -15.60 -8.00 12.35
C TYR A 38 -16.81 -7.33 11.67
N GLY A 39 -17.42 -7.97 10.67
CA GLY A 39 -18.59 -7.47 9.97
C GLY A 39 -18.26 -6.57 8.77
N LEU A 40 -19.31 -6.25 8.00
CA LEU A 40 -19.19 -5.56 6.71
C LEU A 40 -18.65 -4.14 6.82
N GLN A 41 -18.99 -3.40 7.89
CA GLN A 41 -18.50 -2.04 8.07
C GLN A 41 -16.97 -2.01 8.27
N ALA A 42 -16.45 -2.88 9.15
CA ALA A 42 -15.01 -3.00 9.38
C ALA A 42 -14.26 -3.37 8.11
N TYR A 43 -14.82 -4.29 7.31
CA TYR A 43 -14.29 -4.62 5.99
C TYR A 43 -14.26 -3.41 5.07
N ALA A 44 -15.35 -2.64 4.98
CA ALA A 44 -15.44 -1.47 4.11
C ALA A 44 -14.43 -0.38 4.50
N ASP A 45 -14.26 -0.13 5.81
CA ASP A 45 -13.33 0.88 6.31
C ASP A 45 -11.87 0.50 6.00
N VAL A 46 -11.48 -0.74 6.29
CA VAL A 46 -10.14 -1.25 5.99
C VAL A 46 -9.86 -1.23 4.48
N MET A 47 -10.79 -1.73 3.66
CA MET A 47 -10.61 -1.82 2.22
C MET A 47 -10.60 -0.45 1.52
N SER A 48 -11.25 0.57 2.11
CA SER A 48 -11.23 1.93 1.55
C SER A 48 -9.82 2.52 1.53
N HIS A 49 -9.08 2.37 2.63
CA HIS A 49 -7.67 2.77 2.72
C HIS A 49 -6.77 1.88 1.88
N TYR A 50 -6.95 0.57 1.94
CA TYR A 50 -6.10 -0.37 1.19
C TYR A 50 -6.21 -0.12 -0.33
N ALA A 51 -7.43 0.01 -0.85
CA ALA A 51 -7.65 0.28 -2.27
C ALA A 51 -7.12 1.66 -2.69
N ALA A 52 -7.11 2.66 -1.79
CA ALA A 52 -6.46 3.94 -2.06
C ALA A 52 -4.93 3.80 -2.15
N GLY A 53 -4.33 3.02 -1.24
CA GLY A 53 -2.92 2.66 -1.26
C GLY A 53 -2.50 1.98 -2.56
N GLU A 54 -3.25 0.96 -2.99
CA GLU A 54 -3.00 0.27 -4.26
C GLU A 54 -3.10 1.20 -5.47
N ARG A 55 -4.09 2.11 -5.51
CA ARG A 55 -4.21 3.11 -6.59
C ARG A 55 -2.99 4.02 -6.66
N TYR A 56 -2.50 4.50 -5.51
CA TYR A 56 -1.30 5.33 -5.46
C TYR A 56 -0.05 4.54 -5.84
N LEU A 57 0.04 3.27 -5.45
CA LEU A 57 1.14 2.40 -5.84
C LEU A 57 1.16 2.15 -7.36
N ASN A 58 0.00 1.93 -7.98
CA ASN A 58 -0.12 1.86 -9.43
C ASN A 58 0.31 3.16 -10.11
N ARG A 59 0.03 4.32 -9.50
CA ARG A 59 0.52 5.61 -10.01
C ARG A 59 2.04 5.73 -9.92
N VAL A 60 2.64 5.30 -8.80
CA VAL A 60 4.10 5.21 -8.65
C VAL A 60 4.71 4.34 -9.73
N TRP A 61 4.09 3.18 -10.00
CA TRP A 61 4.57 2.25 -11.02
C TRP A 61 4.58 2.91 -12.42
N SER A 62 3.46 3.51 -12.84
CA SER A 62 3.38 4.22 -14.12
C SER A 62 4.35 5.40 -14.21
N ALA A 63 4.37 6.26 -13.18
CA ALA A 63 5.27 7.41 -13.15
C ALA A 63 6.75 7.00 -13.19
N SER A 64 7.11 5.87 -12.57
CA SER A 64 8.46 5.30 -12.62
C SER A 64 8.80 4.73 -14.00
N ALA A 65 7.83 4.12 -14.69
CA ALA A 65 7.99 3.66 -16.06
C ALA A 65 8.22 4.82 -17.04
N ASP A 66 7.51 5.93 -16.83
CA ASP A 66 7.53 7.11 -17.70
C ASP A 66 8.66 8.11 -17.35
N GLY A 67 9.33 7.94 -16.20
CA GLY A 67 10.44 8.79 -15.76
C GLY A 67 10.01 10.07 -15.00
N TYR A 68 8.77 10.14 -14.52
CA TYR A 68 8.25 11.26 -13.71
C TYR A 68 8.64 11.13 -12.23
N ILE A 69 9.86 11.56 -11.91
CA ILE A 69 10.47 11.34 -10.60
C ILE A 69 9.75 12.06 -9.44
N ASP A 70 9.30 13.30 -9.65
CA ASP A 70 8.60 14.06 -8.60
C ASP A 70 7.29 13.37 -8.23
N GLU A 71 6.59 12.83 -9.23
CA GLU A 71 5.34 12.12 -9.06
C GLU A 71 5.54 10.76 -8.36
N VAL A 72 6.62 10.04 -8.70
CA VAL A 72 7.04 8.84 -7.96
C VAL A 72 7.19 9.13 -6.47
N ASN A 73 7.91 10.21 -6.12
CA ASN A 73 8.16 10.59 -4.73
C ASN A 73 6.88 11.03 -3.99
N GLU A 74 6.01 11.77 -4.67
CA GLU A 74 4.75 12.22 -4.08
C GLU A 74 3.81 11.03 -3.79
N TYR A 75 3.60 10.16 -4.77
CA TYR A 75 2.64 9.08 -4.64
C TYR A 75 3.15 7.91 -3.82
N ILE A 76 4.46 7.66 -3.72
CA ILE A 76 4.98 6.61 -2.84
C ILE A 76 4.75 6.95 -1.36
N ALA A 77 4.88 8.24 -1.00
CA ALA A 77 4.56 8.70 0.35
C ALA A 77 3.06 8.55 0.64
N LYS A 78 2.20 8.92 -0.31
CA LYS A 78 0.74 8.75 -0.17
C LYS A 78 0.32 7.28 -0.08
N ALA A 79 0.93 6.40 -0.87
CA ALA A 79 0.67 4.96 -0.81
C ALA A 79 1.05 4.40 0.57
N ALA A 80 2.24 4.75 1.07
CA ALA A 80 2.71 4.32 2.39
C ALA A 80 1.80 4.80 3.53
N ASP A 81 1.27 6.02 3.44
CA ASP A 81 0.33 6.56 4.42
C ASP A 81 -0.99 5.78 4.43
N GLN A 82 -1.55 5.47 3.25
CA GLN A 82 -2.77 4.66 3.15
C GLN A 82 -2.59 3.24 3.71
N PHE A 83 -1.47 2.58 3.40
CA PHE A 83 -1.19 1.25 3.96
C PHE A 83 -0.97 1.28 5.48
N ARG A 84 -0.41 2.37 6.02
CA ARG A 84 -0.30 2.56 7.47
C ARG A 84 -1.68 2.70 8.11
N GLN A 85 -2.57 3.50 7.53
CA GLN A 85 -3.95 3.63 8.01
C GLN A 85 -4.70 2.29 7.96
N THR A 86 -4.52 1.50 6.89
CA THR A 86 -5.00 0.11 6.82
C THR A 86 -4.50 -0.74 7.97
N GLN A 87 -3.18 -0.70 8.24
CA GLN A 87 -2.57 -1.47 9.33
C GLN A 87 -3.07 -1.03 10.71
N ASP A 88 -3.22 0.27 10.95
CA ASP A 88 -3.71 0.83 12.21
C ASP A 88 -5.17 0.41 12.48
N LEU A 89 -6.01 0.41 11.45
CA LEU A 89 -7.39 -0.08 11.56
C LEU A 89 -7.43 -1.58 11.90
N LEU A 90 -6.63 -2.41 11.21
CA LEU A 90 -6.54 -3.84 11.49
C LEU A 90 -6.07 -4.11 12.92
N ASN A 91 -5.05 -3.40 13.37
CA ASN A 91 -4.54 -3.51 14.74
C ASN A 91 -5.62 -3.12 15.77
N SER A 92 -6.38 -2.06 15.48
CA SER A 92 -7.49 -1.62 16.34
C SER A 92 -8.60 -2.67 16.43
N LEU A 93 -8.97 -3.30 15.30
CA LEU A 93 -9.95 -4.39 15.27
C LEU A 93 -9.47 -5.62 16.05
N HIS A 94 -8.19 -5.95 15.95
CA HIS A 94 -7.59 -7.04 16.73
C HIS A 94 -7.60 -6.78 18.24
N GLN A 95 -7.38 -5.53 18.67
CA GLN A 95 -7.36 -5.16 20.10
C GLN A 95 -8.75 -4.99 20.72
N ALA A 96 -9.77 -4.69 19.91
CA ALA A 96 -11.14 -4.52 20.37
C ALA A 96 -11.88 -5.85 20.65
N LYS A 97 -11.21 -6.99 20.43
CA LYS A 97 -11.73 -8.34 20.62
C LYS A 97 -11.19 -8.98 21.90
#